data_AF-M0IJ61-F1
#
_entry.id   AF-M0IJ61-F1
#
_cell.length_a   1.000
_cell.length_b   1.000
_cell.length_c   1.000
_cell.angle_alpha   90.00
_cell.angle_beta   90.00
_cell.angle_gamma   90.00
#
_symmetry.space_group_name_H-M   'P 1'
#
loop_
_entity.id
_entity.type
_entity.pdbx_description
1 polymer ?
#
loop_
_entity_poly.entity_id
_entity_poly.type
_entity_poly.pdbx_seq_one_letter_code
_entity_poly.pdbx_strand_id
1 'polypeptide(L)'
;MTDTLTKIKARLLTFDVDAWNHPRRAQLLSVLFLAFGGVVSLLLQTELAHRGYTVEPRGVFTVLIMLSVQIVGLVGLAVLD
;
A
#
# COMPACT_ATOMS: atom_id res chain seq x y z
N MET A 1 13.27 -22.55 -7.98
CA MET A 1 12.27 -21.67 -7.31
C MET A 1 12.90 -20.48 -6.57
N THR A 2 14.22 -20.33 -6.56
CA THR A 2 14.97 -19.21 -5.95
C THR A 2 14.99 -17.92 -6.78
N ASP A 3 14.42 -17.95 -7.99
CA ASP A 3 14.74 -16.95 -9.02
C ASP A 3 13.78 -15.75 -9.01
N THR A 4 12.51 -15.95 -8.65
CA THR A 4 11.51 -14.87 -8.55
C THR A 4 11.77 -13.96 -7.36
N LEU A 5 12.08 -14.52 -6.19
CA LEU A 5 12.40 -13.73 -4.99
C LEU A 5 13.66 -12.90 -5.17
N THR A 6 14.67 -13.47 -5.84
CA THR A 6 15.93 -12.77 -6.15
C THR A 6 15.72 -11.68 -7.19
N LYS A 7 14.89 -11.91 -8.21
CA LYS A 7 14.49 -10.88 -9.19
C LYS A 7 13.69 -9.75 -8.57
N ILE A 8 12.79 -10.05 -7.64
CA ILE A 8 12.03 -9.04 -6.89
C ILE A 8 12.97 -8.25 -5.99
N LYS A 9 13.85 -8.91 -5.23
CA LYS A 9 14.86 -8.24 -4.40
C LYS A 9 15.75 -7.35 -5.25
N ALA A 10 16.33 -7.86 -6.33
CA ALA A 10 17.18 -7.08 -7.22
C ALA A 10 16.44 -5.87 -7.79
N ARG A 11 15.17 -6.02 -8.18
CA ARG A 11 14.34 -4.91 -8.67
C ARG A 11 13.82 -3.98 -7.58
N LEU A 12 13.76 -4.36 -6.31
CA LEU A 12 13.36 -3.45 -5.23
C LEU A 12 14.56 -2.76 -4.58
N LEU A 13 15.72 -3.42 -4.53
CA LEU A 13 16.93 -2.96 -3.84
C LEU A 13 17.92 -2.20 -4.72
N THR A 14 17.81 -2.27 -6.06
CA THR A 14 18.52 -1.30 -6.90
C THR A 14 17.86 0.06 -6.74
N PHE A 15 18.45 0.88 -5.87
CA PHE A 15 18.20 2.31 -5.67
C PHE A 15 18.63 3.09 -6.92
N ASP A 16 18.01 2.75 -8.05
CA ASP A 16 18.14 3.48 -9.30
C ASP A 16 16.95 4.44 -9.35
N VAL A 17 17.20 5.68 -8.93
CA VAL A 17 16.19 6.73 -8.76
C VAL A 17 15.57 7.06 -10.13
N ASP A 18 16.36 7.01 -11.20
CA ASP A 18 15.90 7.21 -12.59
C ASP A 18 14.94 6.10 -13.09
N ALA A 19 14.96 4.92 -12.45
CA ALA A 19 14.06 3.80 -12.76
C ALA A 19 12.88 3.68 -11.78
N TRP A 20 12.73 4.63 -10.84
CA TRP A 20 11.70 4.59 -9.80
C TRP A 20 10.27 4.73 -10.35
N ASN A 21 10.10 5.53 -11.40
CA ASN A 21 8.82 5.76 -12.07
C ASN A 21 8.47 4.68 -13.14
N HIS A 22 9.20 3.57 -13.20
CA HIS A 22 8.92 2.54 -14.20
C HIS A 22 7.57 1.84 -13.89
N PRO A 23 6.60 1.77 -14.82
CA PRO A 23 5.23 1.29 -14.58
C PRO A 23 5.12 -0.07 -13.87
N ARG A 24 6.11 -0.96 -14.03
CA ARG A 24 6.15 -2.26 -13.33
C ARG A 24 6.44 -2.14 -11.83
N ARG A 25 7.23 -1.15 -11.39
CA ARG A 25 7.48 -0.89 -9.96
C ARG A 25 6.27 -0.21 -9.32
N ALA A 26 5.63 0.74 -10.02
CA ALA A 26 4.38 1.37 -9.57
C ALA A 26 3.25 0.33 -9.34
N GLN A 27 3.13 -0.67 -10.22
CA GLN A 27 2.19 -1.78 -10.03
C GLN A 27 2.50 -2.62 -8.77
N LEU A 28 3.77 -2.98 -8.55
CA LEU A 28 4.18 -3.72 -7.35
C LEU A 28 3.94 -2.91 -6.07
N LEU A 29 4.27 -1.62 -6.08
CA LEU A 29 4.04 -0.71 -4.96
C LEU A 29 2.55 -0.50 -4.69
N SER A 30 1.71 -0.50 -5.72
CA SER A 30 0.25 -0.42 -5.55
C SER A 30 -0.31 -1.62 -4.77
N VAL A 31 0.19 -2.82 -5.05
CA VAL A 31 -0.19 -4.01 -4.25
C VAL A 31 0.23 -3.85 -2.80
N LEU A 32 1.42 -3.29 -2.55
CA LEU A 32 1.92 -3.03 -1.20
C LEU A 32 1.09 -1.96 -0.47
N PHE A 33 0.72 -0.87 -1.15
CA PHE A 33 -0.11 0.19 -0.59
C PHE A 33 -1.53 -0.30 -0.26
N LEU A 34 -2.14 -1.09 -1.14
CA LEU A 34 -3.44 -1.70 -0.85
C LEU A 34 -3.37 -2.64 0.36
N ALA A 35 -2.35 -3.50 0.43
CA ALA A 35 -2.14 -4.38 1.57
C ALA A 35 -1.94 -3.58 2.87
N PHE A 36 -1.14 -2.52 2.82
CA PHE A 36 -0.90 -1.62 3.95
C PHE A 36 -2.18 -0.91 4.39
N GLY A 37 -2.98 -0.39 3.45
CA GLY A 37 -4.27 0.24 3.75
C GLY A 37 -5.27 -0.72 4.37
N GLY A 38 -5.27 -1.99 3.97
CA GLY A 38 -6.07 -3.03 4.60
C GLY A 38 -5.69 -3.26 6.07
N VAL A 39 -4.38 -3.37 6.34
CA VAL A 39 -3.86 -3.52 7.72
C VAL A 39 -4.21 -2.30 8.58
N VAL A 40 -4.01 -1.08 8.06
CA VAL A 40 -4.36 0.16 8.77
C VAL A 40 -5.86 0.21 9.08
N SER A 41 -6.71 -0.15 8.12
CA SER A 41 -8.16 -0.20 8.34
C SER A 41 -8.55 -1.17 9.45
N LEU A 42 -7.96 -2.37 9.45
CA LEU A 42 -8.21 -3.36 10.50
C LEU A 42 -7.78 -2.84 11.87
N LEU A 43 -6.58 -2.29 11.99
CA LEU A 43 -6.09 -1.72 13.25
C LEU A 43 -6.99 -0.59 13.77
N LEU A 44 -7.40 0.32 12.87
CA LEU A 44 -8.30 1.42 13.22
C LEU A 44 -9.67 0.93 13.68
N GLN A 45 -10.25 -0.03 12.96
CA GLN A 45 -11.54 -0.63 13.34
C GLN A 45 -11.45 -1.41 14.65
N THR A 46 -10.33 -2.11 14.91
CA THR A 46 -10.13 -2.81 16.19
C THR A 46 -10.01 -1.84 17.36
N GLU A 47 -9.34 -0.71 17.17
CA GLU A 47 -9.20 0.33 18.20
C GLU A 47 -10.53 1.05 18.45
N LEU A 48 -11.28 1.36 17.39
CA LEU A 48 -12.61 1.97 17.50
C LEU A 48 -13.60 1.04 18.23
N ALA A 49 -13.55 -0.25 17.93
CA ALA A 49 -14.35 -1.25 18.63
C ALA A 49 -13.99 -1.34 20.12
N HIS A 50 -12.70 -1.27 20.48
CA HIS A 50 -12.26 -1.20 21.89
C HIS A 50 -12.82 0.02 22.63
N ARG A 51 -13.04 1.14 21.91
CA ARG A 51 -13.62 2.37 22.46
C ARG A 51 -15.15 2.42 22.39
N GLY A 52 -15.79 1.33 21.97
CA GLY A 52 -17.25 1.22 21.88
C GLY A 52 -17.86 1.87 20.62
N TYR A 53 -17.05 2.29 19.65
CA TYR A 53 -17.51 2.84 18.38
C TYR A 53 -17.63 1.73 17.33
N THR A 54 -18.74 1.72 16.60
CA THR A 54 -18.94 0.84 15.44
C THR A 54 -18.91 1.66 14.16
N VAL A 55 -18.10 1.21 13.19
CA VAL A 55 -18.06 1.82 11.85
C VAL A 55 -18.77 0.88 10.90
N GLU A 56 -19.98 1.24 10.49
CA GLU A 56 -20.74 0.52 9.46
C GLU A 56 -21.06 1.43 8.28
N PRO A 57 -20.93 0.96 7.03
CA PRO A 57 -20.53 -0.40 6.64
C PRO A 57 -19.01 -0.60 6.69
N ARG A 58 -18.54 -1.59 7.47
CA ARG A 58 -17.11 -1.91 7.67
C ARG A 58 -16.35 -2.10 6.36
N GLY A 59 -17.00 -2.72 5.37
CA GLY A 59 -16.41 -2.94 4.04
C GLY A 59 -16.15 -1.64 3.28
N VAL A 60 -17.11 -0.69 3.29
CA VAL A 60 -16.97 0.60 2.61
C VAL A 60 -15.86 1.42 3.25
N PHE A 61 -15.80 1.44 4.58
CA PHE A 61 -14.75 2.14 5.30
C PHE A 61 -13.35 1.58 5.01
N THR A 62 -13.21 0.24 4.95
CA THR A 62 -11.96 -0.40 4.55
C THR A 62 -11.54 -0.02 3.14
N VAL A 63 -12.47 -0.03 2.18
CA VAL A 63 -12.18 0.36 0.80
C VAL A 63 -11.73 1.82 0.75
N LEU A 64 -12.36 2.73 1.50
CA LEU A 64 -11.97 4.14 1.56
C LEU A 64 -10.55 4.31 2.11
N ILE A 65 -10.18 3.60 3.18
CA ILE A 65 -8.81 3.66 3.73
C ILE A 65 -7.81 3.10 2.71
N MET A 66 -8.11 1.95 2.10
CA MET A 66 -7.23 1.34 1.10
C MET A 66 -6.99 2.28 -0.08
N LEU A 67 -8.05 2.91 -0.60
CA LEU A 67 -7.94 3.89 -1.68
C LEU A 67 -7.16 5.14 -1.25
N SER A 68 -7.40 5.64 -0.03
CA SER A 68 -6.69 6.82 0.49
C SER A 68 -5.18 6.56 0.60
N VAL A 69 -4.80 5.41 1.16
CA VAL A 69 -3.40 4.99 1.26
C VAL A 69 -2.78 4.81 -0.13
N GLN A 70 -3.51 4.20 -1.07
CA GLN A 70 -3.07 4.05 -2.45
C GLN A 70 -2.82 5.40 -3.11
N ILE A 71 -3.74 6.36 -2.97
CA ILE A 71 -3.61 7.71 -3.55
C ILE A 71 -2.41 8.42 -2.93
N VAL A 72 -2.27 8.44 -1.60
CA VAL A 72 -1.13 9.06 -0.92
C VAL A 72 0.19 8.41 -1.34
N GLY A 73 0.22 7.09 -1.46
CA GLY A 73 1.39 6.35 -1.94
C GLY A 73 1.77 6.74 -3.36
N LEU A 74 0.81 6.80 -4.28
CA LEU A 74 1.05 7.23 -5.67
C LEU A 74 1.44 8.70 -5.78
N VAL A 75 0.82 9.59 -5.02
CA VAL A 75 1.19 11.02 -4.96
C VAL A 75 2.60 11.17 -4.42
N GLY A 76 2.95 10.45 -3.35
CA GLY A 76 4.30 10.43 -2.81
C GLY A 76 5.33 9.96 -3.83
N LEU A 77 4.99 8.94 -4.63
CA LEU A 77 5.83 8.50 -5.74
C LEU A 77 5.97 9.57 -6.83
N ALA A 78 4.89 10.27 -7.16
CA ALA A 78 4.89 11.31 -8.20
C ALA A 78 5.61 12.60 -7.77
N VAL A 79 5.69 12.91 -6.48
CA VAL A 79 6.42 14.07 -5.94
C VAL A 79 7.92 13.80 -5.81
N LEU A 80 8.31 12.54 -5.70
CA LEU A 80 9.72 12.12 -5.64
C LEU A 80 10.37 11.93 -7.01
N ASP A 81 9.59 12.07 -8.10
CA ASP A 81 10.04 12.18 -9.49
C ASP A 81 10.46 13.63 -9.79
#